data_AF-A0A2R6J060-F1
#
_entry.id   AF-A0A2R6J060-F1
#
_cell.length_a   1.000
_cell.length_b   1.000
_cell.length_c   1.000
_cell.angle_alpha   90.00
_cell.angle_beta   90.00
_cell.angle_gamma   90.00
#
_symmetry.space_group_name_H-M   'P 1'
#
loop_
_entity.id
_entity.type
_entity.pdbx_description
1 polymer ?
#
loop_
_entity_poly.entity_id
_entity_poly.type
_entity_poly.pdbx_seq_one_letter_code
_entity_poly.pdbx_strand_id
1 'polypeptide(L)'
;MAGRLRGSKVLLTGASGRVGEAILRRLGEAYDWRLLDREPPTGEPDHEYVVADVTDEEAVREAMAGVDRVIHLAGDPRPEAPWDSVLANNIDGTRTVVAAAAEAGVEKFVFASSNHAVGAYETDERVPDLYRTGDEFRLDGTELPRPSNLYGVSKAAGETLCRYYHDTTGMSAVCVRIGNLTAEHPPVEYERGQAMWLSHRDCAHLFERCLEADYEYEIVYGISDNDRKYYSIERAREALGYEPADNSVEF
;
A
#
# COMPACT_ATOMS: atom_id res chain seq x y z
N MET A 1 -6.35 -19.04 17.72
CA MET A 1 -4.97 -19.01 17.19
C MET A 1 -5.06 -19.39 15.73
N ALA A 2 -5.20 -18.41 14.84
CA ALA A 2 -5.08 -18.65 13.40
C ALA A 2 -3.65 -19.12 13.15
N GLY A 3 -3.48 -20.33 12.61
CA GLY A 3 -2.17 -20.78 12.19
C GLY A 3 -1.67 -19.79 11.15
N ARG A 4 -0.47 -19.23 11.36
CA ARG A 4 0.23 -18.45 10.32
C ARG A 4 0.04 -19.16 8.98
N LEU A 5 -0.20 -18.38 7.92
CA LEU A 5 -0.22 -18.81 6.52
C LEU A 5 1.18 -19.29 6.04
N ARG A 6 1.88 -20.08 6.86
CA ARG A 6 3.20 -20.64 6.57
C ARG A 6 3.09 -21.43 5.28
N GLY A 7 3.71 -20.90 4.22
CA GLY A 7 3.77 -21.53 2.90
C GLY A 7 2.83 -20.94 1.85
N SER A 8 2.08 -19.87 2.12
CA SER A 8 1.41 -19.14 1.03
C SER A 8 2.45 -18.44 0.16
N LYS A 9 2.30 -18.60 -1.17
CA LYS A 9 3.15 -17.94 -2.15
C LYS A 9 2.66 -16.51 -2.40
N VAL A 10 3.51 -15.54 -2.09
CA VAL A 10 3.17 -14.11 -2.15
C VAL A 10 4.00 -13.41 -3.21
N LEU A 11 3.34 -12.80 -4.19
CA LEU A 11 3.98 -11.91 -5.16
C LEU A 11 4.08 -10.50 -4.57
N LEU A 12 5.29 -9.95 -4.51
CA LEU A 12 5.57 -8.58 -4.12
C LEU A 12 6.12 -7.81 -5.34
N THR A 13 5.33 -6.91 -5.92
CA THR A 13 5.83 -6.04 -7.00
C THR A 13 6.42 -4.75 -6.44
N GLY A 14 7.44 -4.19 -7.06
CA GLY A 14 8.16 -3.02 -6.54
C GLY A 14 8.95 -3.37 -5.27
N ALA A 15 9.46 -4.61 -5.21
CA ALA A 15 10.09 -5.20 -4.04
C ALA A 15 11.33 -4.42 -3.57
N SER A 16 12.03 -3.76 -4.48
CA SER A 16 13.25 -3.00 -4.19
C SER A 16 12.96 -1.56 -3.72
N GLY A 17 11.68 -1.16 -3.62
CA GLY A 17 11.27 0.14 -3.10
C GLY A 17 11.21 0.19 -1.57
N ARG A 18 11.20 1.40 -1.01
CA ARG A 18 11.20 1.65 0.46
C ARG A 18 10.14 0.84 1.25
N VAL A 19 8.93 0.72 0.70
CA VAL A 19 7.84 -0.07 1.32
C VAL A 19 8.17 -1.57 1.25
N GLY A 20 8.67 -2.05 0.11
CA GLY A 20 9.08 -3.44 -0.08
C GLY A 20 10.22 -3.82 0.86
N GLU A 21 11.24 -2.97 1.00
CA GLU A 21 12.32 -3.14 1.98
C GLU A 21 11.80 -3.21 3.43
N ALA A 22 10.86 -2.34 3.81
CA ALA A 22 10.26 -2.36 5.14
C ALA A 22 9.54 -3.68 5.42
N ILE A 23 8.79 -4.20 4.44
CA ILE A 23 8.08 -5.48 4.51
C ILE A 23 9.08 -6.64 4.61
N LEU A 24 10.00 -6.76 3.65
CA LEU A 24 10.94 -7.88 3.55
C LEU A 24 11.89 -7.95 4.74
N ARG A 25 12.32 -6.81 5.29
CA ARG A 25 13.18 -6.77 6.48
C ARG A 25 12.55 -7.46 7.70
N ARG A 26 11.22 -7.49 7.80
CA ARG A 26 10.52 -8.08 8.96
C ARG A 26 9.78 -9.37 8.62
N LEU A 27 9.34 -9.54 7.37
CA LEU A 27 8.51 -10.66 6.93
C LEU A 27 9.22 -11.57 5.90
N GLY A 28 10.50 -11.36 5.60
CA GLY A 28 11.24 -12.14 4.59
C GLY A 28 11.17 -13.66 4.82
N GLU A 29 11.25 -14.11 6.06
CA GLU A 29 11.14 -15.54 6.41
C GLU A 29 9.71 -16.03 6.66
N ALA A 30 8.71 -15.13 6.60
CA ALA A 30 7.34 -15.46 6.97
C ALA A 30 6.52 -16.10 5.83
N TYR A 31 6.88 -15.81 4.57
CA TYR A 31 6.14 -16.23 3.37
C TYR A 31 7.08 -16.79 2.31
N ASP A 32 6.54 -17.55 1.36
CA ASP A 32 7.25 -17.92 0.13
C ASP A 32 7.15 -16.76 -0.85
N TRP A 33 8.14 -15.88 -0.84
CA TRP A 33 8.13 -14.65 -1.63
C TRP A 33 8.57 -14.91 -3.07
N ARG A 34 7.78 -14.38 -4.00
CA ARG A 34 8.23 -14.04 -5.36
C ARG A 34 8.29 -12.53 -5.48
N LEU A 35 9.48 -12.01 -5.77
CA LEU A 35 9.73 -10.59 -5.94
C LEU A 35 9.64 -10.24 -7.43
N LEU A 36 8.99 -9.14 -7.75
CA LEU A 36 8.99 -8.57 -9.09
C LEU A 36 9.42 -7.11 -9.02
N ASP A 37 10.43 -6.76 -9.80
CA ASP A 37 10.86 -5.37 -9.98
C ASP A 37 11.40 -5.16 -11.38
N ARG A 38 11.39 -3.91 -11.84
CA ARG A 38 11.95 -3.55 -13.15
C ARG A 38 13.47 -3.61 -13.14
N GLU A 39 14.08 -3.24 -12.01
CA GLU A 39 15.52 -3.26 -11.85
C GLU A 39 16.00 -4.63 -11.31
N PRO A 40 17.16 -5.12 -11.74
CA PRO A 40 17.74 -6.35 -11.19
C PRO A 40 18.14 -6.17 -9.72
N PRO A 41 18.16 -7.25 -8.91
CA PRO A 41 18.56 -7.17 -7.51
C PRO A 41 20.04 -6.82 -7.40
N THR A 42 20.40 -6.11 -6.33
CA THR A 42 21.81 -5.88 -5.98
C THR A 42 22.37 -7.13 -5.30
N GLY A 43 22.91 -8.06 -6.09
CA GLY A 43 23.49 -9.31 -5.61
C GLY A 43 22.58 -10.52 -5.81
N GLU A 44 22.87 -11.62 -5.12
CA GLU A 44 22.06 -12.83 -5.16
C GLU A 44 20.82 -12.64 -4.26
N PRO A 45 19.59 -12.75 -4.81
CA PRO A 45 18.38 -12.52 -4.03
C PRO A 45 18.09 -13.72 -3.11
N ASP A 46 17.63 -13.43 -1.89
CA ASP A 46 17.21 -14.46 -0.92
C ASP A 46 15.89 -15.17 -1.31
N HIS A 47 15.17 -14.61 -2.29
CA HIS A 47 13.86 -15.05 -2.75
C HIS A 47 13.82 -15.20 -4.27
N GLU A 48 12.81 -15.90 -4.79
CA GLU A 48 12.57 -15.94 -6.23
C GLU A 48 12.40 -14.50 -6.75
N TYR A 49 13.13 -14.12 -7.80
CA TYR A 49 13.14 -12.76 -8.32
C TYR A 49 12.86 -12.76 -9.82
N VAL A 50 11.87 -11.97 -10.23
CA VAL A 50 11.48 -11.75 -11.62
C VAL A 50 11.83 -10.31 -11.99
N VAL A 51 12.71 -10.15 -12.97
CA VAL A 51 13.03 -8.83 -13.54
C VAL A 51 12.07 -8.55 -14.68
N ALA A 52 11.08 -7.69 -14.45
CA ALA A 52 10.06 -7.36 -15.43
C ALA A 52 9.42 -5.99 -15.15
N ASP A 53 8.97 -5.34 -16.22
CA ASP A 53 8.10 -4.17 -16.08
C ASP A 53 6.66 -4.64 -15.85
N VAL A 54 5.91 -3.94 -14.99
CA VAL A 54 4.49 -4.30 -14.71
C VAL A 54 3.56 -4.05 -15.89
N THR A 55 4.03 -3.35 -16.93
CA THR A 55 3.33 -3.19 -18.20
C THR A 55 3.52 -4.38 -19.16
N ASP A 56 4.46 -5.29 -18.88
CA ASP A 56 4.64 -6.53 -19.63
C ASP A 56 3.59 -7.57 -19.16
N GLU A 57 2.48 -7.64 -19.89
CA GLU A 57 1.36 -8.53 -19.57
C GLU A 57 1.79 -10.02 -19.53
N GLU A 58 2.75 -10.43 -20.36
CA GLU A 58 3.22 -11.81 -20.39
C GLU A 58 4.07 -12.14 -19.18
N ALA A 59 5.06 -11.28 -18.88
CA ALA A 59 5.92 -11.47 -17.71
C ALA A 59 5.12 -11.41 -16.40
N VAL A 60 4.13 -10.50 -16.29
CA VAL A 60 3.26 -10.41 -15.11
C VAL A 60 2.43 -11.68 -14.95
N ARG A 61 1.86 -12.20 -16.03
CA ARG A 61 1.08 -13.46 -16.01
C ARG A 61 1.94 -14.65 -15.60
N GLU A 62 3.17 -14.74 -16.11
CA GLU A 62 4.12 -15.78 -15.70
C GLU A 62 4.50 -15.65 -14.21
N ALA A 63 4.76 -14.43 -13.74
CA ALA A 63 5.04 -14.15 -12.34
C ALA A 63 3.85 -14.47 -11.42
N MET A 64 2.62 -14.47 -11.93
CA MET A 64 1.41 -14.82 -11.16
C MET A 64 1.21 -16.33 -10.99
N ALA A 65 1.93 -17.17 -11.74
CA ALA A 65 1.71 -18.62 -11.72
C ALA A 65 1.95 -19.23 -10.33
N GLY A 66 0.90 -19.81 -9.73
CA GLY A 66 0.94 -20.43 -8.41
C GLY A 66 1.04 -19.45 -7.25
N VAL A 67 0.69 -18.18 -7.46
CA VAL A 67 0.63 -17.15 -6.41
C VAL A 67 -0.73 -17.19 -5.72
N ASP A 68 -0.74 -17.21 -4.39
CA ASP A 68 -1.97 -17.17 -3.60
C ASP A 68 -2.39 -15.73 -3.28
N ARG A 69 -1.42 -14.83 -3.11
CA ARG A 69 -1.62 -13.46 -2.60
C ARG A 69 -0.67 -12.48 -3.29
N VAL A 70 -1.13 -11.24 -3.47
CA VAL A 70 -0.33 -10.19 -4.12
C VAL A 70 -0.23 -8.96 -3.23
N ILE A 71 0.97 -8.41 -3.11
CA ILE A 71 1.21 -7.03 -2.68
C ILE A 71 1.74 -6.25 -3.89
N HIS A 72 0.95 -5.32 -4.39
CA HIS A 72 1.31 -4.48 -5.53
C HIS A 72 1.81 -3.11 -5.05
N LEU A 73 3.13 -2.90 -5.03
CA LEU A 73 3.76 -1.63 -4.69
C LEU A 73 4.30 -0.88 -5.92
N ALA A 74 4.52 -1.59 -7.02
CA ALA A 74 5.12 -1.04 -8.23
C ALA A 74 4.32 0.15 -8.80
N GLY A 75 5.06 1.11 -9.35
CA GLY A 75 4.55 2.34 -9.92
C GLY A 75 5.56 3.48 -9.76
N ASP A 76 5.35 4.59 -10.47
CA ASP A 76 6.07 5.84 -10.26
C ASP A 76 5.57 6.51 -8.97
N PRO A 77 6.40 6.63 -7.92
CA PRO A 77 5.97 7.16 -6.63
C PRO A 77 6.03 8.69 -6.57
N ARG A 78 6.53 9.37 -7.61
CA ARG A 78 6.79 10.81 -7.59
C ARG A 78 5.48 11.60 -7.76
N PRO A 79 5.12 12.48 -6.82
CA PRO A 79 3.97 13.38 -6.97
C PRO A 79 3.97 14.21 -8.27
N GLU A 80 5.16 14.54 -8.75
CA GLU A 80 5.48 15.36 -9.92
C GLU A 80 5.81 14.55 -11.19
N ALA A 81 5.55 13.24 -11.18
CA ALA A 81 5.78 12.37 -12.32
C ALA A 81 5.09 12.90 -13.60
N PRO A 82 5.75 12.83 -14.78
CA PRO A 82 5.10 13.15 -16.06
C PRO A 82 3.89 12.25 -16.31
N TRP A 83 2.85 12.79 -16.97
CA TRP A 83 1.59 12.06 -17.21
C TRP A 83 1.79 10.72 -17.91
N ASP A 84 2.65 10.63 -18.92
CA ASP A 84 2.90 9.37 -19.64
C ASP A 84 3.49 8.28 -18.71
N SER A 85 4.32 8.68 -17.74
CA SER A 85 4.83 7.77 -16.71
C SER A 85 3.72 7.31 -15.77
N VAL A 86 2.86 8.23 -15.34
CA VAL A 86 1.71 7.95 -14.47
C VAL A 86 0.72 7.01 -15.15
N LEU A 87 0.39 7.26 -16.42
CA LEU A 87 -0.53 6.46 -17.20
C LEU A 87 0.01 5.03 -17.37
N ALA A 88 1.23 4.89 -17.89
CA ALA A 88 1.82 3.59 -18.15
C ALA A 88 2.06 2.79 -16.85
N ASN A 89 2.76 3.38 -15.88
CA ASN A 89 3.24 2.62 -14.73
C ASN A 89 2.19 2.45 -13.63
N ASN A 90 1.29 3.42 -13.44
CA ASN A 90 0.37 3.43 -12.29
C ASN A 90 -1.07 3.09 -12.67
N ILE A 91 -1.51 3.35 -13.91
CA ILE A 91 -2.86 3.00 -14.35
C ILE A 91 -2.81 1.69 -15.12
N ASP A 92 -2.07 1.65 -16.24
CA ASP A 92 -2.00 0.45 -17.08
C ASP A 92 -1.27 -0.68 -16.35
N GLY A 93 -0.12 -0.40 -15.73
CA GLY A 93 0.61 -1.38 -14.92
C GLY A 93 -0.22 -1.96 -13.78
N THR A 94 -0.95 -1.13 -13.03
CA THR A 94 -1.85 -1.62 -11.98
C THR A 94 -2.99 -2.45 -12.56
N ARG A 95 -3.61 -2.02 -13.68
CA ARG A 95 -4.64 -2.80 -14.38
C ARG A 95 -4.11 -4.17 -14.77
N THR A 96 -2.92 -4.25 -15.35
CA THR A 96 -2.27 -5.51 -15.77
C THR A 96 -2.07 -6.45 -14.58
N VAL A 97 -1.53 -5.95 -13.47
CA VAL A 97 -1.25 -6.78 -12.28
C VAL A 97 -2.53 -7.28 -11.60
N VAL A 98 -3.55 -6.41 -11.41
CA VAL A 98 -4.81 -6.83 -10.78
C VAL A 98 -5.64 -7.75 -11.69
N ALA A 99 -5.59 -7.56 -13.01
CA ALA A 99 -6.22 -8.46 -13.97
C ALA A 99 -5.60 -9.85 -13.92
N ALA A 100 -4.27 -9.93 -14.01
CA ALA A 100 -3.55 -11.20 -13.95
C ALA A 100 -3.78 -11.92 -12.61
N ALA A 101 -3.85 -11.18 -11.50
CA ALA A 101 -4.16 -11.76 -10.19
C ALA A 101 -5.56 -12.39 -10.17
N ALA A 102 -6.56 -11.66 -10.68
CA ALA A 102 -7.93 -12.15 -10.76
C ALA A 102 -8.05 -13.38 -11.69
N GLU A 103 -7.38 -13.38 -12.84
CA GLU A 103 -7.34 -14.53 -13.78
C GLU A 103 -6.65 -15.76 -13.18
N ALA A 104 -5.60 -15.56 -12.39
CA ALA A 104 -4.87 -16.62 -11.71
C ALA A 104 -5.61 -17.20 -10.49
N GLY A 105 -6.72 -16.58 -10.07
CA GLY A 105 -7.47 -16.99 -8.88
C GLY A 105 -6.77 -16.63 -7.57
N VAL A 106 -6.01 -15.54 -7.55
CA VAL A 106 -5.41 -14.98 -6.32
C VAL A 106 -6.50 -14.73 -5.28
N GLU A 107 -6.25 -15.15 -4.03
CA GLU A 107 -7.20 -15.03 -2.93
C GLU A 107 -7.30 -13.58 -2.42
N LYS A 108 -6.14 -12.93 -2.24
CA LYS A 108 -6.04 -11.57 -1.70
C LYS A 108 -5.10 -10.68 -2.50
N PHE A 109 -5.59 -9.47 -2.81
CA PHE A 109 -4.84 -8.42 -3.49
C PHE A 109 -4.67 -7.19 -2.59
N VAL A 110 -3.44 -6.82 -2.29
CA VAL A 110 -3.09 -5.65 -1.49
C VAL A 110 -2.52 -4.58 -2.42
N PHE A 111 -3.21 -3.45 -2.53
CA PHE A 111 -2.79 -2.33 -3.37
C PHE A 111 -2.18 -1.21 -2.53
N ALA A 112 -0.96 -0.79 -2.87
CA ALA A 112 -0.36 0.42 -2.30
C ALA A 112 -0.96 1.67 -2.95
N SER A 113 -2.05 2.16 -2.36
CA SER A 113 -2.58 3.50 -2.60
C SER A 113 -1.76 4.55 -1.85
N SER A 114 -2.25 5.78 -1.78
CA SER A 114 -1.57 6.91 -1.15
C SER A 114 -2.54 7.89 -0.52
N ASN A 115 -2.09 8.57 0.54
CA ASN A 115 -2.74 9.79 1.05
C ASN A 115 -3.01 10.83 -0.07
N HIS A 116 -2.22 10.85 -1.14
CA HIS A 116 -2.44 11.75 -2.28
C HIS A 116 -3.74 11.49 -3.07
N ALA A 117 -4.36 10.31 -2.93
CA ALA A 117 -5.69 10.04 -3.52
C ALA A 117 -6.79 10.92 -2.91
N VAL A 118 -6.56 11.44 -1.71
CA VAL A 118 -7.47 12.31 -0.94
C VAL A 118 -6.81 13.62 -0.49
N GLY A 119 -5.64 13.94 -1.03
CA GLY A 119 -4.80 15.04 -0.52
C GLY A 119 -5.49 16.41 -0.56
N ALA A 120 -6.47 16.65 -1.44
CA ALA A 120 -7.16 17.94 -1.52
C ALA A 120 -8.25 18.14 -0.45
N TYR A 121 -8.46 17.18 0.46
CA TYR A 121 -9.20 17.44 1.70
C TYR A 121 -8.44 18.34 2.68
N GLU A 122 -7.12 18.49 2.49
CA GLU A 122 -6.29 19.44 3.20
C GLU A 122 -6.43 20.83 2.55
N THR A 123 -7.36 21.64 3.05
CA THR A 123 -7.60 22.99 2.54
C THR A 123 -6.85 24.05 3.34
N ASP A 124 -6.61 25.21 2.75
CA ASP A 124 -5.99 26.36 3.42
C ASP A 124 -6.77 26.82 4.67
N GLU A 125 -8.09 26.59 4.71
CA GLU A 125 -8.95 26.91 5.85
C GLU A 125 -8.78 25.93 7.02
N ARG A 126 -8.28 24.71 6.76
CA ARG A 126 -8.14 23.64 7.76
C ARG A 126 -6.71 23.49 8.26
N VAL A 127 -5.72 23.88 7.47
CA VAL A 127 -4.31 23.79 7.84
C VAL A 127 -3.91 25.08 8.58
N PRO A 128 -3.16 25.00 9.70
CA PRO A 128 -2.52 23.81 10.27
C PRO A 128 -3.33 23.12 11.38
N ASP A 129 -4.56 23.56 11.66
CA ASP A 129 -5.39 23.02 12.75
C ASP A 129 -5.66 21.52 12.59
N LEU A 130 -5.73 21.04 11.34
CA LEU A 130 -5.87 19.63 10.97
C LEU A 130 -4.80 18.71 11.61
N TYR A 131 -3.61 19.22 11.93
CA TYR A 131 -2.51 18.45 12.51
C TYR A 131 -2.42 18.59 14.03
N ARG A 132 -3.44 19.16 14.68
CA ARG A 132 -3.46 19.41 16.13
C ARG A 132 -4.25 18.31 16.83
N THR A 133 -3.78 17.89 18.00
CA THR A 133 -4.36 16.78 18.78
C THR A 133 -5.81 17.02 19.22
N GLY A 134 -6.27 18.28 19.23
CA GLY A 134 -7.64 18.65 19.59
C GLY A 134 -8.61 18.80 18.42
N ASP A 135 -8.17 18.72 17.17
CA ASP A 135 -9.09 18.75 16.02
C ASP A 135 -9.78 17.37 15.90
N GLU A 136 -11.08 17.36 15.66
CA GLU A 136 -11.91 16.14 15.62
C GLU A 136 -12.18 15.62 14.21
N PHE A 137 -11.79 16.35 13.16
CA PHE A 137 -12.04 15.92 11.79
C PHE A 137 -11.21 14.70 11.44
N ARG A 138 -11.88 13.66 10.97
CA ARG A 138 -11.22 12.44 10.50
C ARG A 138 -11.70 12.09 9.11
N LEU A 139 -10.75 11.66 8.28
CA LEU A 139 -11.04 10.87 7.10
C LEU A 139 -10.87 9.40 7.49
N ASP A 140 -11.80 8.55 7.09
CA ASP A 140 -11.89 7.16 7.56
C ASP A 140 -11.84 6.13 6.43
N GLY A 141 -11.65 6.58 5.19
CA GLY A 141 -11.60 5.73 4.01
C GLY A 141 -12.93 5.63 3.28
N THR A 142 -14.01 6.23 3.81
CA THR A 142 -15.33 6.28 3.16
C THR A 142 -15.52 7.51 2.27
N GLU A 143 -14.66 8.52 2.41
CA GLU A 143 -14.71 9.71 1.58
C GLU A 143 -14.41 9.42 0.10
N LEU A 144 -15.02 10.22 -0.78
CA LEU A 144 -14.74 10.15 -2.20
C LEU A 144 -13.30 10.57 -2.49
N PRO A 145 -12.61 9.96 -3.47
CA PRO A 145 -11.30 10.42 -3.88
C PRO A 145 -11.30 11.91 -4.23
N ARG A 146 -10.34 12.64 -3.67
CA ARG A 146 -10.12 14.06 -3.93
C ARG A 146 -8.62 14.32 -4.11
N PRO A 147 -8.03 13.91 -5.25
CA PRO A 147 -6.59 13.94 -5.42
C PRO A 147 -6.00 15.35 -5.50
N SER A 148 -4.79 15.53 -4.99
CA SER A 148 -4.06 16.80 -5.04
C SER A 148 -3.07 16.92 -6.22
N ASN A 149 -2.81 15.82 -6.94
CA ASN A 149 -1.88 15.74 -8.07
C ASN A 149 -2.20 14.52 -8.97
N LEU A 150 -1.53 14.41 -10.12
CA LEU A 150 -1.75 13.32 -11.10
C LEU A 150 -1.34 11.94 -10.56
N TYR A 151 -0.31 11.88 -9.71
CA TYR A 151 0.02 10.65 -8.98
C TYR A 151 -1.16 10.17 -8.12
N GLY A 152 -1.78 11.07 -7.34
CA GLY A 152 -2.98 10.79 -6.55
C GLY A 152 -4.16 10.35 -7.40
N VAL A 153 -4.35 10.94 -8.59
CA VAL A 153 -5.36 10.51 -9.57
C VAL A 153 -5.14 9.03 -9.95
N SER A 154 -3.89 8.64 -10.22
CA SER A 154 -3.59 7.24 -10.56
C SER A 154 -3.86 6.27 -9.42
N LYS A 155 -3.59 6.67 -8.17
CA LYS A 155 -3.90 5.82 -7.00
C LYS A 155 -5.40 5.70 -6.77
N ALA A 156 -6.18 6.75 -6.97
CA ALA A 156 -7.64 6.69 -6.96
C ALA A 156 -8.20 5.81 -8.10
N ALA A 157 -7.59 5.86 -9.28
CA ALA A 157 -7.94 4.95 -10.38
C ALA A 157 -7.64 3.49 -10.00
N GLY A 158 -6.49 3.22 -9.38
CA GLY A 158 -6.12 1.90 -8.84
C GLY A 158 -7.09 1.38 -7.78
N GLU A 159 -7.56 2.23 -6.86
CA GLU A 159 -8.60 1.88 -5.88
C GLU A 159 -9.89 1.42 -6.59
N THR A 160 -10.28 2.12 -7.64
CA THR A 160 -11.47 1.81 -8.46
C THR A 160 -11.29 0.50 -9.23
N LEU A 161 -10.10 0.25 -9.79
CA LEU A 161 -9.76 -1.01 -10.45
C LEU A 161 -9.86 -2.19 -9.48
N CYS A 162 -9.29 -2.05 -8.28
CA CYS A 162 -9.38 -3.07 -7.24
C CYS A 162 -10.84 -3.36 -6.86
N ARG A 163 -11.67 -2.31 -6.74
CA ARG A 163 -13.11 -2.50 -6.47
C ARG A 163 -13.80 -3.27 -7.58
N TYR A 164 -13.55 -2.90 -8.84
CA TYR A 164 -14.12 -3.56 -9.99
C TYR A 164 -13.77 -5.06 -10.03
N TYR A 165 -12.50 -5.41 -9.81
CA TYR A 165 -12.09 -6.83 -9.81
C TYR A 165 -12.66 -7.60 -8.62
N HIS A 166 -12.71 -7.00 -7.44
CA HIS A 166 -13.42 -7.60 -6.30
C HIS A 166 -14.88 -7.92 -6.64
N ASP A 167 -15.63 -6.95 -7.17
CA ASP A 167 -17.06 -7.11 -7.48
C ASP A 167 -17.35 -8.13 -8.57
N THR A 168 -16.42 -8.30 -9.51
CA THR A 168 -16.61 -9.15 -10.69
C THR A 168 -16.06 -10.56 -10.51
N THR A 169 -15.12 -10.78 -9.59
CA THR A 169 -14.47 -12.08 -9.40
C THR A 169 -14.55 -12.64 -7.98
N GLY A 170 -14.89 -11.81 -6.99
CA GLY A 170 -14.89 -12.19 -5.57
C GLY A 170 -13.52 -12.18 -4.91
N MET A 171 -12.44 -11.80 -5.63
CA MET A 171 -11.10 -11.67 -5.06
C MET A 171 -11.12 -10.63 -3.92
N SER A 172 -10.59 -10.99 -2.75
CA SER A 172 -10.51 -10.03 -1.65
C SER A 172 -9.50 -8.94 -2.00
N ALA A 173 -9.80 -7.67 -1.74
CA ALA A 173 -8.87 -6.59 -2.03
C ALA A 173 -8.82 -5.53 -0.93
N VAL A 174 -7.63 -5.02 -0.63
CA VAL A 174 -7.47 -3.88 0.28
C VAL A 174 -6.57 -2.84 -0.35
N CYS A 175 -7.01 -1.58 -0.32
CA CYS A 175 -6.23 -0.44 -0.78
C CYS A 175 -5.70 0.33 0.43
N VAL A 176 -4.38 0.33 0.59
CA VAL A 176 -3.69 1.00 1.69
C VAL A 176 -3.28 2.40 1.27
N ARG A 177 -3.94 3.43 1.78
CA ARG A 177 -3.55 4.84 1.58
C ARG A 177 -2.36 5.16 2.48
N ILE A 178 -1.16 4.87 1.97
CA ILE A 178 0.09 5.07 2.71
C ILE A 178 0.30 6.56 3.00
N GLY A 179 0.62 6.88 4.26
CA GLY A 179 1.04 8.21 4.70
C GLY A 179 2.52 8.48 4.35
N ASN A 180 3.31 8.84 5.36
CA ASN A 180 4.71 9.21 5.23
C ASN A 180 5.62 8.15 5.85
N LEU A 181 6.10 7.23 5.01
CA LEU A 181 7.01 6.16 5.42
C LEU A 181 8.44 6.68 5.60
N THR A 182 9.01 6.51 6.79
CA THR A 182 10.44 6.72 7.08
C THR A 182 11.01 5.61 7.95
N ALA A 183 12.31 5.35 7.84
CA ALA A 183 12.95 4.17 8.42
C ALA A 183 13.16 4.22 9.94
N GLU A 184 13.52 5.38 10.48
CA GLU A 184 14.04 5.47 11.86
C GLU A 184 13.26 6.44 12.75
N HIS A 185 12.88 7.61 12.21
CA HIS A 185 12.18 8.64 12.99
C HIS A 185 11.19 9.42 12.11
N PRO A 186 10.14 10.00 12.70
CA PRO A 186 9.26 10.93 11.99
C PRO A 186 10.05 12.16 11.53
N PRO A 187 9.57 12.89 10.51
CA PRO A 187 10.23 14.12 10.09
C PRO A 187 10.09 15.20 11.17
N VAL A 188 11.18 15.87 11.52
CA VAL A 188 11.23 16.79 12.69
C VAL A 188 10.53 18.13 12.40
N GLU A 189 10.76 18.72 11.23
CA GLU A 189 10.25 20.05 10.86
C GLU A 189 9.09 19.99 9.86
N TYR A 190 8.31 18.92 9.89
CA TYR A 190 7.20 18.71 8.96
C TYR A 190 5.97 18.18 9.70
N GLU A 191 5.16 19.10 10.23
CA GLU A 191 3.97 18.76 11.05
C GLU A 191 3.02 17.79 10.33
N ARG A 192 2.74 18.04 9.03
CA ARG A 192 1.95 17.14 8.19
C ARG A 192 2.56 15.74 8.15
N GLY A 193 3.87 15.64 7.98
CA GLY A 193 4.61 14.38 7.95
C GLY A 193 4.60 13.63 9.26
N GLN A 194 4.55 14.33 10.40
CA GLN A 194 4.36 13.72 11.72
C GLN A 194 2.94 13.16 11.87
N ALA A 195 1.92 13.93 11.49
CA ALA A 195 0.52 13.51 11.57
C ALA A 195 0.24 12.22 10.77
N MET A 196 0.88 12.07 9.61
CA MET A 196 0.71 10.89 8.74
C MET A 196 1.91 9.93 8.77
N TRP A 197 2.79 10.01 9.77
CA TRP A 197 3.99 9.17 9.82
C TRP A 197 3.62 7.69 9.84
N LEU A 198 4.39 6.87 9.13
CA LEU A 198 4.34 5.41 9.18
C LEU A 198 5.77 4.91 9.42
N SER A 199 5.99 4.20 10.52
CA SER A 199 7.27 3.55 10.76
C SER A 199 7.44 2.29 9.89
N HIS A 200 8.67 1.85 9.65
CA HIS A 200 8.90 0.57 8.95
C HIS A 200 8.31 -0.63 9.70
N ARG A 201 8.32 -0.61 11.03
CA ARG A 201 7.77 -1.67 11.88
C ARG A 201 6.26 -1.78 11.69
N ASP A 202 5.58 -0.65 11.78
CA ASP A 202 4.13 -0.56 11.65
C ASP A 202 3.67 -0.78 10.21
N CYS A 203 4.49 -0.39 9.22
CA CYS A 203 4.28 -0.72 7.81
C CYS A 203 4.25 -2.24 7.60
N ALA A 204 5.29 -2.94 8.05
CA ALA A 204 5.34 -4.40 7.93
C ALA A 204 4.17 -5.08 8.67
N HIS A 205 3.82 -4.63 9.87
CA HIS A 205 2.65 -5.14 10.60
C HIS A 205 1.34 -4.95 9.80
N LEU A 206 1.12 -3.77 9.24
CA LEU A 206 -0.07 -3.49 8.44
C LEU A 206 -0.18 -4.41 7.23
N PHE A 207 0.89 -4.55 6.45
CA PHE A 207 0.88 -5.42 5.28
C PHE A 207 0.77 -6.91 5.64
N GLU A 208 1.34 -7.34 6.78
CA GLU A 208 1.08 -8.68 7.33
C GLU A 208 -0.41 -8.88 7.63
N ARG A 209 -1.07 -7.90 8.23
CA ARG A 209 -2.51 -7.95 8.52
C ARG A 209 -3.36 -7.92 7.25
N CYS A 210 -2.99 -7.14 6.23
CA CYS A 210 -3.60 -7.21 4.91
C CYS A 210 -3.49 -8.62 4.32
N LEU A 211 -2.36 -9.30 4.51
CA LEU A 211 -2.22 -10.68 4.06
C LEU A 211 -3.00 -11.67 4.90
N GLU A 212 -3.18 -11.49 6.21
CA GLU A 212 -3.74 -12.54 7.07
C GLU A 212 -5.22 -12.38 7.44
N ALA A 213 -5.74 -11.15 7.51
CA ALA A 213 -7.08 -10.88 8.00
C ALA A 213 -8.18 -11.34 7.04
N ASP A 214 -9.37 -11.60 7.59
CA ASP A 214 -10.55 -11.97 6.81
C ASP A 214 -11.41 -10.73 6.53
N TYR A 215 -11.47 -10.34 5.26
CA TYR A 215 -12.17 -9.16 4.77
C TYR A 215 -12.51 -9.36 3.28
N GLU A 216 -13.54 -8.67 2.81
CA GLU A 216 -13.96 -8.69 1.39
C GLU A 216 -13.27 -7.59 0.59
N TYR A 217 -13.62 -6.32 0.87
CA TYR A 217 -13.01 -5.15 0.23
C TYR A 217 -12.84 -4.02 1.22
N GLU A 218 -11.65 -3.44 1.30
CA GLU A 218 -11.34 -2.37 2.25
C GLU A 218 -10.51 -1.24 1.63
N ILE A 219 -10.71 -0.02 2.13
CA ILE A 219 -9.78 1.10 1.97
C ILE A 219 -9.37 1.53 3.37
N VAL A 220 -8.07 1.55 3.64
CA VAL A 220 -7.53 1.86 4.97
C VAL A 220 -6.38 2.86 4.87
N TYR A 221 -6.14 3.60 5.95
CA TYR A 221 -4.97 4.46 6.06
C TYR A 221 -3.77 3.71 6.64
N GLY A 222 -2.64 3.80 5.95
CA GLY A 222 -1.36 3.25 6.41
C GLY A 222 -0.53 4.30 7.12
N ILE A 223 -0.80 4.49 8.41
CA ILE A 223 -0.04 5.36 9.33
C ILE A 223 0.12 4.68 10.69
N SER A 224 1.15 5.05 11.43
CA SER A 224 1.35 4.71 12.85
C SER A 224 0.30 5.39 13.74
N ASP A 225 0.27 5.11 15.05
CA ASP A 225 -0.74 5.64 15.97
C ASP A 225 -0.46 7.08 16.40
N ASN A 226 -0.25 7.98 15.44
CA ASN A 226 0.20 9.33 15.71
C ASN A 226 -0.89 10.14 16.42
N ASP A 227 -0.56 10.86 17.49
CA ASP A 227 -1.54 11.71 18.22
C ASP A 227 -2.14 12.81 17.34
N ARG A 228 -1.36 13.27 16.35
CA ARG A 228 -1.71 14.37 15.44
C ARG A 228 -2.48 13.92 14.20
N LYS A 229 -2.86 12.64 14.11
CA LYS A 229 -3.50 12.08 12.91
C LYS A 229 -4.90 12.65 12.67
N TYR A 230 -5.17 12.97 11.41
CA TYR A 230 -6.52 13.22 10.88
C TYR A 230 -6.99 12.08 9.95
N TYR A 231 -6.09 11.18 9.59
CA TYR A 231 -6.44 9.90 8.99
C TYR A 231 -6.79 8.91 10.11
N SER A 232 -8.03 8.41 10.12
CA SER A 232 -8.47 7.42 11.09
C SER A 232 -7.87 6.05 10.76
N ILE A 233 -7.31 5.39 11.78
CA ILE A 233 -6.83 4.01 11.68
C ILE A 233 -7.85 2.99 12.20
N GLU A 234 -9.03 3.43 12.67
CA GLU A 234 -10.03 2.54 13.25
C GLU A 234 -10.48 1.47 12.26
N ARG A 235 -10.65 1.82 10.97
CA ARG A 235 -11.00 0.83 9.96
C ARG A 235 -9.93 -0.25 9.80
N ALA A 236 -8.65 0.13 9.86
CA ALA A 236 -7.54 -0.84 9.83
C ALA A 236 -7.52 -1.72 11.10
N ARG A 237 -7.83 -1.15 12.28
CA ARG A 237 -7.96 -1.90 13.53
C ARG A 237 -9.08 -2.93 13.45
N GLU A 238 -10.26 -2.50 13.01
CA GLU A 238 -11.48 -3.33 12.96
C GLU A 238 -11.42 -4.41 11.89
N ALA A 239 -11.07 -4.04 10.65
CA ALA A 239 -11.13 -4.96 9.51
C ALA A 239 -9.89 -5.85 9.40
N LEU A 240 -8.72 -5.34 9.81
CA LEU A 240 -7.44 -6.04 9.62
C LEU A 240 -6.81 -6.53 10.93
N GLY A 241 -7.28 -6.09 12.09
CA GLY A 241 -6.58 -6.33 13.35
C GLY A 241 -5.23 -5.59 13.41
N TYR A 242 -5.14 -4.42 12.77
CA TYR A 242 -3.94 -3.60 12.80
C TYR A 242 -3.73 -2.98 14.19
N GLU A 243 -2.55 -3.17 14.75
CA GLU A 243 -2.16 -2.67 16.08
C GLU A 243 -0.79 -1.98 15.96
N PRO A 244 -0.75 -0.73 15.46
CA PRO A 244 0.49 0.03 15.39
C PRO A 244 1.07 0.25 16.79
N ALA A 245 2.39 0.25 16.86
CA ALA A 245 3.11 0.36 18.13
C ALA A 245 3.85 1.69 18.31
N ASP A 246 4.05 2.44 17.23
CA ASP A 246 4.85 3.66 17.27
C ASP A 246 3.94 4.91 17.18
N ASN A 247 4.41 6.03 17.73
CA ASN A 247 3.72 7.32 17.69
C ASN A 247 4.73 8.43 17.41
N SER A 248 4.43 9.32 16.46
CA SER A 248 5.35 10.38 16.04
C SER A 248 5.81 11.33 17.16
N VAL A 249 5.05 11.46 18.26
CA VAL A 249 5.41 12.39 19.36
C VAL A 249 6.43 11.82 20.35
N GLU A 250 6.77 10.53 20.21
CA GLU A 250 7.77 9.86 21.06
C GLU A 250 9.21 10.10 20.58
N PHE A 251 9.39 10.84 19.47
CA PHE A 251 10.65 11.16 18.81
C PHE A 251 10.84 12.68 18.71
#